data_AF-A0A6A7L3K0-F1
#
_entry.id   AF-A0A6A7L3K0-F1
#
_cell.length_a   1.000
_cell.length_b   1.000
_cell.length_c   1.000
_cell.angle_alpha   90.00
_cell.angle_beta   90.00
_cell.angle_gamma   90.00
#
_symmetry.space_group_name_H-M   'P 1'
#
loop_
_entity.id
_entity.type
_entity.pdbx_description
1 polymer ?
#
loop_
_entity_poly.entity_id
_entity_poly.type
_entity_poly.pdbx_seq_one_letter_code
_entity_poly.pdbx_strand_id
1 'polypeptide(L)'
;MGTNGSRPRQWSRRPWLERTKSEAAYHAQLNKGRLIVSAPPRPDAPPIARRRSRVHGWGVFALAPISKNKRIVEYAGELVQNARATPRETRYLKDGCIWCFQLNRLWVIDAGVGGNIARFINHSCQPNCHSRIEGGLIWICASRTIKAGEELSYNYFTEGAGEIPCRCRAGCQNML
;
A
#
# COMPACT_ATOMS: atom_id res chain seq x y z
N MET A 1 -31.34 22.60 42.43
CA MET A 1 -30.00 22.02 42.68
C MET A 1 -30.03 20.54 42.30
N GLY A 2 -29.05 20.05 41.53
CA GLY A 2 -28.74 18.62 41.36
C GLY A 2 -29.51 17.87 40.27
N THR A 3 -29.21 18.07 38.97
CA THR A 3 -28.33 17.25 38.10
C THR A 3 -28.89 15.89 37.67
N ASN A 4 -29.39 15.90 36.43
CA ASN A 4 -29.77 14.79 35.59
C ASN A 4 -28.54 13.90 35.30
N GLY A 5 -28.50 12.69 35.87
CA GLY A 5 -27.41 11.73 35.67
C GLY A 5 -27.55 10.97 34.36
N SER A 6 -27.24 11.60 33.23
CA SER A 6 -27.10 10.91 31.94
C SER A 6 -25.85 10.04 31.95
N ARG A 7 -26.02 8.71 32.00
CA ARG A 7 -24.96 7.73 31.78
C ARG A 7 -24.24 8.01 30.45
N PRO A 8 -22.91 7.95 30.39
CA PRO A 8 -22.18 8.14 29.13
C PRO A 8 -22.57 7.03 28.15
N ARG A 9 -22.91 7.42 26.92
CA ARG A 9 -23.22 6.51 25.81
C ARG A 9 -22.08 5.49 25.71
N GLN A 10 -22.38 4.22 25.95
CA GLN A 10 -21.48 3.13 25.62
C GLN A 10 -21.18 3.21 24.13
N TRP A 11 -19.94 3.55 23.78
CA TRP A 11 -19.44 3.43 22.43
C TRP A 11 -19.51 1.95 22.05
N SER A 12 -20.37 1.62 21.09
CA SER A 12 -20.59 0.25 20.63
C SER A 12 -19.26 -0.36 20.20
N ARG A 13 -18.92 -1.54 20.75
CA ARG A 13 -17.77 -2.39 20.33
C ARG A 13 -17.96 -3.01 18.94
N ARG A 14 -18.61 -2.32 18.00
CA ARG A 14 -18.83 -2.85 16.67
C ARG A 14 -17.54 -2.73 15.86
N PRO A 15 -17.01 -3.85 15.31
CA PRO A 15 -15.84 -3.81 14.46
C PRO A 15 -16.05 -2.85 13.30
N TRP A 16 -14.98 -2.17 12.87
CA TRP A 16 -14.97 -1.21 11.76
C TRP A 16 -15.65 -1.75 10.48
N LEU A 17 -15.64 -3.08 10.30
CA LEU A 17 -16.31 -3.84 9.24
C LEU A 17 -17.82 -3.61 9.12
N GLU A 18 -18.54 -3.22 10.19
CA GLU A 18 -20.00 -3.05 10.13
C GLU A 18 -20.46 -1.66 9.70
N ARG A 19 -19.57 -0.65 9.65
CA ARG A 19 -19.95 0.75 9.42
C ARG A 19 -19.96 1.20 7.95
N THR A 20 -19.56 0.35 7.00
CA THR A 20 -19.45 0.72 5.58
C THR A 20 -20.12 -0.28 4.63
N LYS A 21 -21.30 -0.79 4.99
CA LYS A 21 -22.07 -1.66 4.07
C LYS A 21 -22.55 -0.93 2.80
N SER A 22 -22.40 0.38 2.67
CA SER A 22 -22.86 1.16 1.51
C SER A 22 -21.77 1.82 0.66
N GLU A 23 -20.46 1.64 0.93
CA GLU A 23 -19.39 2.32 0.16
C GLU A 23 -18.21 1.41 -0.22
N ALA A 24 -18.50 0.37 -1.00
CA ALA A 24 -17.58 -0.31 -1.95
C ALA A 24 -16.74 -1.52 -1.47
N ALA A 25 -17.11 -2.69 -1.99
CA ALA A 25 -16.25 -3.64 -2.71
C ALA A 25 -14.84 -3.94 -2.16
N TYR A 26 -14.75 -4.42 -0.91
CA TYR A 26 -13.51 -4.96 -0.37
C TYR A 26 -13.73 -6.38 0.17
N HIS A 27 -12.95 -7.35 -0.31
CA HIS A 27 -12.91 -8.71 0.22
C HIS A 27 -11.94 -8.75 1.40
N ALA A 28 -12.39 -8.28 2.56
CA ALA A 28 -11.69 -8.56 3.82
C ALA A 28 -11.87 -10.03 4.15
N GLN A 29 -10.95 -10.86 3.67
CA GLN A 29 -11.04 -12.31 3.85
C GLN A 29 -10.19 -12.71 5.05
N LEU A 30 -10.79 -13.46 5.97
CA LEU A 30 -10.04 -14.17 6.98
C LEU A 30 -9.33 -15.35 6.31
N ASN A 31 -8.00 -15.31 6.26
CA ASN A 31 -7.16 -16.40 5.79
C ASN A 31 -6.25 -16.85 6.94
N LYS A 32 -6.45 -18.08 7.43
CA LYS A 32 -5.70 -18.65 8.57
C LYS A 32 -5.67 -17.69 9.79
N GLY A 33 -6.82 -17.06 10.07
CA GLY A 33 -6.98 -16.12 11.19
C GLY A 33 -6.45 -14.70 10.96
N ARG A 34 -5.96 -14.38 9.75
CA ARG A 34 -5.45 -13.05 9.37
C ARG A 34 -6.42 -12.37 8.41
N LEU A 35 -6.61 -11.06 8.59
CA LEU A 35 -7.48 -10.27 7.72
C LEU A 35 -6.68 -9.79 6.51
N ILE A 36 -6.95 -10.33 5.33
CA ILE A 36 -6.23 -9.96 4.10
C ILE A 36 -7.03 -8.95 3.28
N VAL A 37 -6.33 -7.89 2.88
CA VAL A 37 -6.81 -6.77 2.08
C VAL A 37 -6.47 -6.91 0.62
N SER A 38 -7.48 -7.14 -0.22
CA SER A 38 -7.37 -7.12 -1.69
C SER A 38 -8.66 -6.64 -2.36
N ALA A 39 -8.50 -5.94 -3.47
CA ALA A 39 -9.61 -5.63 -4.38
C ALA A 39 -10.01 -6.88 -5.18
N PRO A 40 -11.26 -6.97 -5.66
CA PRO A 40 -11.62 -7.97 -6.66
C PRO A 40 -10.83 -7.75 -7.97
N PRO A 41 -10.59 -8.81 -8.76
CA PRO A 41 -9.98 -8.68 -10.08
C PRO A 41 -10.73 -7.66 -10.95
N ARG A 42 -9.98 -6.79 -11.62
CA ARG A 42 -10.53 -5.76 -12.48
C ARG A 42 -10.18 -6.06 -13.94
N PRO A 43 -11.17 -6.33 -14.82
CA PRO A 43 -10.92 -6.60 -16.23
C PRO A 43 -10.23 -5.45 -16.96
N ASP A 44 -10.40 -4.21 -16.47
CA ASP A 44 -9.82 -3.00 -17.06
C ASP A 44 -8.43 -2.65 -16.50
N ALA A 45 -7.86 -3.47 -15.62
CA ALA A 45 -6.53 -3.25 -15.07
C ALA A 45 -5.47 -3.36 -16.18
N PRO A 46 -4.53 -2.41 -16.26
CA PRO A 46 -3.45 -2.49 -17.25
C PRO A 46 -2.56 -3.72 -16.97
N PRO A 47 -2.08 -4.41 -18.02
CA PRO A 47 -1.21 -5.56 -17.84
C PRO A 47 0.17 -5.12 -17.35
N ILE A 48 0.64 -5.76 -16.28
CA ILE A 48 1.92 -5.49 -15.62
C ILE A 48 2.63 -6.80 -15.29
N ALA A 49 3.96 -6.78 -15.23
CA ALA A 49 4.75 -7.96 -14.90
C ALA A 49 5.93 -7.65 -13.98
N ARG A 50 6.29 -8.62 -13.15
CA ARG A 50 7.47 -8.56 -12.30
C ARG A 50 8.71 -8.96 -13.11
N ARG A 51 9.73 -8.11 -13.12
CA ARG A 51 11.03 -8.40 -13.77
C ARG A 51 12.18 -7.89 -12.89
N ARG A 52 13.42 -8.31 -13.19
CA ARG A 52 14.59 -7.81 -12.46
C ARG A 52 14.72 -6.30 -12.68
N SER A 53 14.92 -5.56 -11.59
CA SER A 53 15.05 -4.11 -11.62
C SER A 53 16.52 -3.70 -11.54
N ARG A 54 16.83 -2.54 -12.14
CA ARG A 54 18.12 -1.86 -11.96
C ARG A 54 18.17 -1.05 -10.66
N VAL A 55 17.03 -0.75 -10.05
CA VAL A 55 16.92 0.00 -8.79
C VAL A 55 17.21 -0.92 -7.61
N HIS A 56 16.38 -1.97 -7.44
CA HIS A 56 16.53 -2.93 -6.36
C HIS A 56 15.81 -4.24 -6.70
N GLY A 57 16.50 -5.38 -6.55
CA GLY A 57 15.91 -6.72 -6.66
C GLY A 57 14.95 -6.92 -7.84
N TRP A 58 13.66 -6.90 -7.53
CA TRP A 58 12.56 -6.99 -8.49
C TRP A 58 11.87 -5.63 -8.66
N GLY A 59 11.39 -5.37 -9.86
CA GLY A 59 10.54 -4.23 -10.21
C GLY A 59 9.26 -4.72 -10.89
N VAL A 60 8.31 -3.80 -11.07
CA VAL A 60 7.07 -4.05 -11.82
C VAL A 60 7.08 -3.18 -13.07
N PHE A 61 6.78 -3.78 -14.21
CA PHE A 61 6.90 -3.14 -15.53
C PHE A 61 5.56 -3.15 -16.24
N ALA A 62 5.25 -2.05 -16.91
CA ALA A 62 4.09 -1.97 -17.79
C ALA A 62 4.28 -2.88 -19.01
N LEU A 63 3.31 -3.73 -19.32
CA LEU A 63 3.34 -4.56 -20.54
C LEU A 63 2.68 -3.87 -21.74
N ALA A 64 1.87 -2.85 -21.49
CA ALA A 64 1.22 -2.01 -22.48
C ALA A 64 1.25 -0.55 -22.01
N PRO A 65 1.02 0.45 -22.89
CA PRO A 65 0.87 1.83 -22.48
C PRO A 65 -0.23 2.00 -21.41
N ILE A 66 0.04 2.80 -20.38
CA ILE A 66 -0.90 3.09 -19.30
C ILE A 66 -1.16 4.60 -19.30
N SER A 67 -2.41 5.00 -19.48
CA SER A 67 -2.81 6.41 -19.46
C SER A 67 -2.64 7.03 -18.08
N LYS A 68 -2.33 8.34 -18.05
CA LYS A 68 -2.33 9.15 -16.82
C LYS A 68 -3.63 8.94 -16.02
N ASN A 69 -3.52 8.94 -14.69
CA ASN A 69 -4.61 8.74 -13.71
C ASN A 69 -5.26 7.35 -13.71
N LYS A 70 -4.84 6.41 -14.57
CA LYS A 70 -5.36 5.04 -14.53
C LYS A 70 -4.96 4.35 -13.23
N ARG A 71 -5.92 3.75 -12.53
CA ARG A 71 -5.66 2.83 -11.41
C ARG A 71 -5.03 1.56 -11.95
N ILE A 72 -3.80 1.28 -11.55
CA ILE A 72 -3.01 0.16 -12.05
C ILE A 72 -3.33 -1.09 -11.22
N VAL A 73 -3.00 -1.04 -9.94
CA VAL A 73 -3.08 -2.17 -9.01
C VAL A 73 -3.29 -1.66 -7.59
N GLU A 74 -4.00 -2.40 -6.76
CA GLU A 74 -4.06 -2.15 -5.32
C GLU A 74 -2.79 -2.67 -4.63
N TYR A 75 -2.39 -2.04 -3.53
CA TYR A 75 -1.39 -2.57 -2.63
C TYR A 75 -2.06 -3.52 -1.65
N ALA A 76 -2.01 -4.82 -1.92
CA ALA A 76 -2.68 -5.85 -1.12
C ALA A 76 -1.76 -6.40 -0.02
N GLY A 77 -2.36 -6.92 1.05
CA GLY A 77 -1.63 -7.52 2.18
C GLY A 77 -2.49 -7.73 3.42
N GLU A 78 -1.89 -8.16 4.51
CA GLU A 78 -2.57 -8.31 5.81
C GLU A 78 -2.88 -6.94 6.42
N LEU A 79 -4.11 -6.72 6.90
CA LEU A 79 -4.46 -5.54 7.68
C LEU A 79 -3.95 -5.71 9.12
N VAL A 80 -2.97 -4.89 9.50
CA VAL A 80 -2.32 -4.94 10.81
C VAL A 80 -2.51 -3.60 11.51
N GLN A 81 -2.72 -3.60 12.82
CA GLN A 81 -2.72 -2.35 13.59
C GLN A 81 -1.32 -1.73 13.59
N ASN A 82 -1.21 -0.39 13.51
CA ASN A 82 0.08 0.32 13.52
C ASN A 82 1.01 -0.16 14.65
N ALA A 83 0.48 -0.30 15.88
CA ALA A 83 1.26 -0.75 17.04
C ALA A 83 1.87 -2.16 16.90
N ARG A 84 1.41 -2.96 15.94
CA ARG A 84 1.91 -4.32 15.66
C ARG A 84 2.73 -4.40 14.37
N ALA A 85 2.84 -3.31 13.62
CA ALA A 85 3.56 -3.27 12.35
C ALA A 85 5.07 -3.14 12.56
N THR A 86 5.52 -2.41 13.58
CA THR A 86 6.95 -2.11 13.81
C THR A 86 7.86 -3.34 13.83
N PRO A 87 7.58 -4.42 14.58
CA PRO A 87 8.45 -5.60 14.57
C PRO A 87 8.52 -6.29 13.20
N ARG A 88 7.46 -6.16 12.38
CA ARG A 88 7.41 -6.70 11.02
C ARG A 88 8.25 -5.84 10.08
N GLU A 89 8.11 -4.52 10.16
CA GLU A 89 8.93 -3.55 9.44
C GLU A 89 10.41 -3.76 9.71
N THR A 90 10.82 -3.80 10.98
CA THR A 90 12.22 -4.05 11.37
C THR A 90 12.76 -5.36 10.79
N ARG A 91 11.93 -6.39 10.66
CA ARG A 91 12.35 -7.65 10.02
C ARG A 91 12.58 -7.47 8.53
N TYR A 92 11.67 -6.80 7.81
CA TYR A 92 11.79 -6.61 6.36
C TYR A 92 12.92 -5.65 5.98
N LEU A 93 13.19 -4.63 6.81
CA LEU A 93 14.28 -3.68 6.61
C LEU A 93 15.66 -4.35 6.61
N LYS A 94 15.86 -5.45 7.37
CA LYS A 94 17.09 -6.24 7.32
C LYS A 94 17.38 -6.83 5.94
N ASP A 95 16.32 -7.08 5.16
CA ASP A 95 16.39 -7.56 3.78
C ASP A 95 16.26 -6.41 2.75
N GLY A 96 16.35 -5.14 3.20
CA GLY A 96 16.20 -3.95 2.35
C GLY A 96 14.78 -3.77 1.79
N CYS A 97 13.76 -4.32 2.44
CA CYS A 97 12.38 -4.33 1.98
C CYS A 97 11.48 -3.45 2.84
N ILE A 98 10.72 -2.55 2.20
CA ILE A 98 9.69 -1.72 2.84
C ILE A 98 8.32 -2.21 2.33
N TRP A 99 7.68 -3.11 3.09
CA TRP A 99 6.42 -3.78 2.69
C TRP A 99 5.20 -3.45 3.54
N CYS A 100 5.37 -2.62 4.55
CA CYS A 100 4.27 -2.08 5.33
C CYS A 100 3.88 -0.72 4.78
N PHE A 101 2.62 -0.60 4.34
CA PHE A 101 2.06 0.65 3.81
C PHE A 101 0.99 1.15 4.76
N GLN A 102 1.22 2.31 5.38
CA GLN A 102 0.23 2.95 6.24
C GLN A 102 -1.05 3.27 5.47
N LEU A 103 -2.18 2.71 5.94
CA LEU A 103 -3.50 2.97 5.39
C LEU A 103 -4.18 4.13 6.12
N ASN A 104 -4.00 4.23 7.44
CA ASN A 104 -4.43 5.37 8.25
C ASN A 104 -3.72 5.35 9.61
N ARG A 105 -4.12 6.24 10.52
CA ARG A 105 -3.55 6.35 11.88
C ARG A 105 -3.65 5.08 12.73
N LEU A 106 -4.57 4.16 12.42
CA LEU A 106 -4.76 2.93 13.18
C LEU A 106 -4.24 1.68 12.44
N TRP A 107 -4.18 1.72 11.11
CA TRP A 107 -4.00 0.52 10.29
C TRP A 107 -2.90 0.67 9.25
N VAL A 108 -2.22 -0.46 9.01
CA VAL A 108 -1.17 -0.70 8.02
C VAL A 108 -1.57 -1.90 7.17
N ILE A 109 -1.23 -1.88 5.90
CA ILE A 109 -1.27 -3.07 5.03
C ILE A 109 0.15 -3.65 4.95
N ASP A 110 0.32 -4.86 5.47
CA ASP A 110 1.57 -5.63 5.40
C ASP A 110 1.55 -6.57 4.19
N ALA A 111 2.27 -6.20 3.12
CA ALA A 111 2.37 -7.00 1.90
C ALA A 111 3.40 -8.14 1.99
N GLY A 112 4.14 -8.26 3.10
CA GLY A 112 4.94 -9.43 3.41
C GLY A 112 4.06 -10.67 3.66
N VAL A 113 2.79 -10.46 4.03
CA VAL A 113 1.81 -11.51 4.29
C VAL A 113 0.58 -11.32 3.41
N GLY A 114 0.32 -12.27 2.52
CA GLY A 114 -0.86 -12.21 1.64
C GLY A 114 -0.83 -11.05 0.64
N GLY A 115 0.34 -10.44 0.41
CA GLY A 115 0.50 -9.35 -0.55
C GLY A 115 0.51 -9.82 -2.01
N ASN A 116 0.39 -8.86 -2.91
CA ASN A 116 0.38 -9.07 -4.36
C ASN A 116 1.65 -8.50 -5.02
N ILE A 117 1.64 -8.37 -6.35
CA ILE A 117 2.77 -7.87 -7.13
C ILE A 117 3.18 -6.43 -6.78
N ALA A 118 2.27 -5.62 -6.21
CA ALA A 118 2.51 -4.20 -5.92
C ALA A 118 3.65 -3.97 -4.92
N ARG A 119 3.96 -4.94 -4.06
CA ARG A 119 5.08 -4.87 -3.11
C ARG A 119 6.47 -4.80 -3.76
N PHE A 120 6.55 -5.08 -5.06
CA PHE A 120 7.78 -5.00 -5.85
C PHE A 120 7.88 -3.69 -6.63
N ILE A 121 6.94 -2.75 -6.47
CA ILE A 121 7.04 -1.44 -7.12
C ILE A 121 8.06 -0.61 -6.33
N ASN A 122 9.17 -0.27 -6.98
CA ASN A 122 10.30 0.40 -6.34
C ASN A 122 10.03 1.88 -6.08
N HIS A 123 10.85 2.45 -5.21
CA HIS A 123 10.90 3.89 -5.01
C HIS A 123 11.50 4.61 -6.22
N SER A 124 10.98 5.81 -6.52
CA SER A 124 11.71 6.83 -7.28
C SER A 124 11.44 8.23 -6.73
N CYS A 125 12.50 9.06 -6.68
CA CYS A 125 12.37 10.48 -6.34
C CYS A 125 11.68 11.29 -7.45
N GLN A 126 11.63 10.75 -8.67
CA GLN A 126 10.85 11.30 -9.79
C GLN A 126 9.93 10.19 -10.33
N PRO A 127 8.85 9.87 -9.60
CA PRO A 127 8.05 8.70 -9.89
C PRO A 127 7.09 8.90 -11.06
N ASN A 128 6.68 7.79 -11.68
CA ASN A 128 5.62 7.75 -12.70
C ASN A 128 4.27 7.24 -12.16
N CYS A 129 4.21 6.90 -10.87
CA CYS A 129 3.00 6.55 -10.15
C CYS A 129 2.85 7.36 -8.85
N HIS A 130 1.63 7.39 -8.31
CA HIS A 130 1.31 7.88 -6.97
C HIS A 130 0.36 6.91 -6.28
N SER A 131 0.28 6.98 -4.95
CA SER A 131 -0.72 6.24 -4.19
C SER A 131 -1.97 7.09 -3.95
N ARG A 132 -3.13 6.43 -3.86
CA ARG A 132 -4.41 7.04 -3.47
C ARG A 132 -5.16 6.09 -2.56
N ILE A 133 -5.60 6.59 -1.40
CA ILE A 133 -6.41 5.83 -0.46
C ILE A 133 -7.88 6.05 -0.77
N GLU A 134 -8.63 4.99 -1.06
CA GLU A 134 -10.05 5.06 -1.39
C GLU A 134 -10.75 3.75 -1.04
N GLY A 135 -11.91 3.82 -0.37
CA GLY A 135 -12.66 2.64 0.04
C GLY A 135 -11.91 1.72 1.02
N GLY A 136 -10.97 2.27 1.81
CA GLY A 136 -10.12 1.47 2.71
C GLY A 136 -9.02 0.67 2.01
N LEU A 137 -8.76 0.96 0.72
CA LEU A 137 -7.70 0.35 -0.07
C LEU A 137 -6.65 1.40 -0.45
N ILE A 138 -5.42 0.93 -0.69
CA ILE A 138 -4.34 1.75 -1.22
C ILE A 138 -4.20 1.41 -2.71
N TRP A 139 -4.54 2.35 -3.59
CA TRP A 139 -4.40 2.20 -5.02
C TRP A 139 -3.10 2.80 -5.51
N ILE A 140 -2.39 2.10 -6.41
CA ILE A 140 -1.29 2.66 -7.18
C ILE A 140 -1.85 3.13 -8.53
N CYS A 141 -1.67 4.42 -8.80
CA CYS A 141 -2.22 5.12 -9.96
C CYS A 141 -1.10 5.74 -10.80
N ALA A 142 -1.24 5.75 -12.12
CA ALA A 142 -0.29 6.42 -13.00
C ALA A 142 -0.34 7.95 -12.80
N SER A 143 0.80 8.61 -12.57
CA SER A 143 0.89 10.08 -12.44
C SER A 143 1.05 10.79 -13.78
N ARG A 144 1.49 10.05 -14.81
CA ARG A 144 1.59 10.45 -16.21
C ARG A 144 1.27 9.25 -17.11
N THR A 145 1.25 9.45 -18.42
CA THR A 145 1.25 8.31 -19.36
C THR A 145 2.56 7.53 -19.23
N ILE A 146 2.47 6.21 -19.10
CA ILE A 146 3.59 5.28 -18.94
C ILE A 146 3.69 4.43 -20.21
N LYS A 147 4.86 4.35 -20.84
CA LYS A 147 5.07 3.54 -22.03
C LYS A 147 5.19 2.05 -21.66
N ALA A 148 4.90 1.18 -22.62
CA ALA A 148 5.21 -0.24 -22.48
C ALA A 148 6.71 -0.43 -22.19
N GLY A 149 7.04 -1.33 -21.28
CA GLY A 149 8.41 -1.62 -20.84
C GLY A 149 8.96 -0.68 -19.79
N GLU A 150 8.29 0.43 -19.43
CA GLU A 150 8.73 1.27 -18.31
C GLU A 150 8.50 0.59 -16.96
N GLU A 151 9.45 0.78 -16.03
CA GLU A 151 9.30 0.35 -14.64
C GLU A 151 8.36 1.31 -13.90
N LEU A 152 7.40 0.76 -13.16
CA LEU A 152 6.53 1.50 -12.27
C LEU A 152 7.30 1.89 -11.01
N SER A 153 7.12 3.12 -10.56
CA SER A 153 7.72 3.62 -9.32
C SER A 153 6.82 4.67 -8.67
N TYR A 154 6.85 4.74 -7.34
CA TYR A 154 6.19 5.79 -6.56
C TYR A 154 7.12 6.32 -5.46
N ASN A 155 6.82 7.49 -4.91
CA ASN A 155 7.54 7.99 -3.74
C ASN A 155 7.03 7.25 -2.49
N TYR A 156 7.93 6.72 -1.67
CA TYR A 156 7.57 5.95 -0.48
C TYR A 156 7.13 6.83 0.69
N PHE A 157 7.40 8.14 0.65
CA PHE A 157 7.03 9.10 1.69
C PHE A 157 7.46 8.64 3.09
N THR A 158 8.70 8.17 3.24
CA THR A 158 9.20 7.57 4.48
C THR A 158 9.49 8.57 5.62
N GLU A 159 8.98 9.81 5.50
CA GLU A 159 8.99 10.90 6.50
C GLU A 159 10.12 10.83 7.54
N GLY A 160 11.37 10.76 7.08
CA GLY A 160 12.55 11.00 7.91
C GLY A 160 13.07 9.83 8.75
N ALA A 161 12.60 8.59 8.55
CA ALA A 161 13.24 7.41 9.15
C ALA A 161 14.56 7.05 8.43
N GLY A 162 14.57 7.11 7.09
CA GLY A 162 15.77 7.23 6.26
C GLY A 162 16.93 6.29 6.58
N GLU A 163 16.71 4.97 6.50
CA GLU A 163 17.75 3.96 6.82
C GLU A 163 18.37 3.31 5.58
N ILE A 164 17.72 3.43 4.41
CA ILE A 164 18.15 2.76 3.18
C ILE A 164 18.57 3.79 2.11
N PRO A 165 19.80 3.75 1.58
CA PRO A 165 20.20 4.64 0.49
C PRO A 165 19.32 4.46 -0.75
N CYS A 166 18.77 5.56 -1.28
CA CYS A 166 17.96 5.53 -2.48
C CYS A 166 18.82 5.21 -3.72
N ARG A 167 18.37 4.24 -4.53
CA ARG A 167 19.06 3.79 -5.75
C ARG A 167 18.26 4.06 -7.02
N CYS A 168 17.31 5.00 -6.98
CA CYS A 168 16.43 5.26 -8.12
C CYS A 168 17.16 5.84 -9.33
N ARG A 169 18.34 6.44 -9.13
CA ARG A 169 19.26 6.92 -10.18
C ARG A 169 20.68 6.94 -9.66
N ALA A 170 21.65 6.97 -10.58
CA ALA A 170 23.06 7.18 -10.24
C ALA A 170 23.22 8.51 -9.46
N GLY A 171 23.97 8.45 -8.36
CA GLY A 171 24.25 9.62 -7.51
C GLY A 171 23.04 10.18 -6.75
N CYS A 172 21.95 9.42 -6.56
CA CYS A 172 20.87 9.85 -5.69
C CYS A 172 21.38 10.00 -4.24
N GLN A 173 21.10 11.15 -3.62
CA GLN A 173 21.52 11.47 -2.26
C GLN A 173 20.39 11.27 -1.23
N ASN A 174 19.20 10.86 -1.67
CA ASN A 174 18.06 10.67 -0.79
C ASN A 174 18.16 9.34 -0.03
N MET A 175 17.52 9.31 1.14
CA MET A 175 17.34 8.11 1.94
C MET A 175 15.87 7.68 1.90
N LEU A 176 15.64 6.38 2.03
CA LEU A 176 14.33 5.75 2.23
C LEU A 176 14.20 5.35 3.68
#